data_AF-A0A3A9V950-F1
#
_entry.id   AF-A0A3A9V950-F1
#
_cell.length_a   1.000
_cell.length_b   1.000
_cell.length_c   1.000
_cell.angle_alpha   90.00
_cell.angle_beta   90.00
_cell.angle_gamma   90.00
#
_symmetry.space_group_name_H-M   'P 1'
#
loop_
_entity.id
_entity.type
_entity.pdbx_description
1 polymer ?
#
loop_
_entity_poly.entity_id
_entity_poly.type
_entity_poly.pdbx_seq_one_letter_code
_entity_poly.pdbx_strand_id
1 'polypeptide(L)'
;MNKYQLELNDKKIEIDQYPIPFENDWVTDLNRFEFKSTNLSNSIKHYFSLIWEIGQRNKSRTDWIFKYSLRLFEFGTVMIPNKSWRLFENLLLKTSLIQPAILDITTRILITYKSYVDSTSKSKIKDLIESVILNHSQINHNFEVTWALWLAKSFEIRIEERIANVVIETKDPAAILILLCIDKEHKLVNGTPDYSSITSELIDNVLFSEYWILAYEAVRKNWLTPPNPNLIAENKFFSILDSLNVEYFDCSRQLKVYKNIELIEENLDVSGSIVNKTTEELTEEQKQELYNDAETISISGIM
;
A
#
# COMPACT_ATOMS: atom_id res chain seq x y z
N MET A 1 2.63 -17.54 -26.57
CA MET A 1 1.57 -16.97 -25.71
C MET A 1 2.14 -16.03 -24.64
N ASN A 2 3.38 -16.23 -24.14
CA ASN A 2 4.04 -15.37 -23.13
C ASN A 2 4.37 -13.93 -23.54
N LYS A 3 4.07 -13.52 -24.79
CA LYS A 3 4.36 -12.15 -25.27
C LYS A 3 3.31 -11.12 -24.81
N TYR A 4 2.16 -11.58 -24.34
CA TYR A 4 1.02 -10.71 -24.02
C TYR A 4 0.59 -10.78 -22.54
N GLN A 5 1.37 -11.41 -21.65
CA GLN A 5 1.03 -11.61 -20.23
C GLN A 5 -0.36 -12.26 -19.97
N LEU A 6 -0.97 -12.89 -20.98
CA LEU A 6 -2.25 -13.61 -20.91
C LEU A 6 -2.07 -15.06 -20.43
N GLU A 7 -1.26 -15.30 -19.39
CA GLU A 7 -1.29 -16.61 -18.74
C GLU A 7 -2.52 -16.66 -17.82
N LEU A 8 -3.43 -17.62 -18.09
CA LEU A 8 -4.51 -17.93 -17.17
C LEU A 8 -3.89 -18.29 -15.82
N ASN A 9 -4.32 -17.59 -14.76
CA ASN A 9 -3.86 -17.90 -13.43
C ASN A 9 -4.55 -19.19 -12.98
N ASP A 10 -3.91 -20.33 -13.24
CA ASP A 10 -4.43 -21.66 -12.90
C ASP A 10 -4.74 -21.83 -11.40
N LYS A 11 -4.20 -20.95 -10.53
CA LYS A 11 -4.55 -20.92 -9.09
C LYS A 11 -5.95 -20.34 -8.81
N LYS A 12 -6.60 -19.71 -9.80
CA LYS A 12 -7.93 -19.08 -9.67
C LYS A 12 -9.07 -19.92 -10.25
N ILE A 13 -8.78 -21.04 -10.92
CA ILE A 13 -9.81 -21.82 -11.62
C ILE A 13 -9.74 -23.27 -11.16
N GLU A 14 -10.70 -23.64 -10.33
CA GLU A 14 -10.91 -25.02 -9.86
C GLU A 14 -12.30 -25.46 -10.33
N ILE A 15 -12.39 -26.65 -10.92
CA ILE A 15 -13.66 -27.21 -11.40
C ILE A 15 -14.10 -28.24 -10.36
N ASP A 16 -15.02 -27.84 -9.49
CA ASP A 16 -15.58 -28.72 -8.47
C ASP A 16 -16.86 -29.42 -8.96
N GLN A 17 -17.02 -30.70 -8.61
CA GLN A 17 -18.23 -31.47 -8.92
C GLN A 17 -19.23 -31.43 -7.78
N TYR A 18 -20.51 -31.21 -8.10
CA TYR A 18 -21.60 -31.13 -7.13
C TYR A 18 -21.74 -32.41 -6.27
N PRO A 19 -22.16 -32.27 -5.00
CA PRO A 19 -22.58 -31.03 -4.32
C PRO A 19 -21.40 -30.24 -3.74
N ILE A 20 -21.42 -28.91 -3.94
CA ILE A 20 -20.39 -27.98 -3.42
C ILE A 20 -21.05 -26.87 -2.59
N PRO A 21 -20.38 -26.36 -1.53
CA PRO A 21 -20.84 -25.17 -0.80
C PRO A 21 -20.92 -23.94 -1.72
N PHE A 22 -21.87 -23.03 -1.45
CA PHE A 22 -21.99 -21.77 -2.20
C PHE A 22 -20.90 -20.76 -1.85
N GLU A 23 -20.40 -20.80 -0.62
CA GLU A 23 -19.32 -19.95 -0.13
C GLU A 23 -18.16 -20.81 0.34
N ASN A 24 -16.95 -20.27 0.28
CA ASN A 24 -15.79 -20.94 0.85
C ASN A 24 -15.94 -21.01 2.39
N ASP A 25 -15.63 -22.15 3.00
CA ASP A 25 -15.79 -22.38 4.44
C ASP A 25 -15.12 -21.29 5.29
N TRP A 26 -13.94 -20.83 4.89
CA TRP A 26 -13.21 -19.81 5.63
C TRP A 26 -13.88 -18.42 5.59
N VAL A 27 -14.68 -18.10 4.56
CA VAL A 27 -15.50 -16.87 4.53
C VAL A 27 -16.57 -16.96 5.62
N THR A 28 -17.21 -18.12 5.71
CA THR A 28 -18.23 -18.39 6.74
C THR A 28 -17.62 -18.32 8.14
N ASP A 29 -16.42 -18.87 8.34
CA ASP A 29 -15.71 -18.81 9.63
C ASP A 29 -15.39 -17.37 10.05
N LEU A 30 -14.91 -16.54 9.12
CA LEU A 30 -14.60 -15.14 9.40
C LEU A 30 -15.87 -14.31 9.67
N ASN A 31 -16.94 -14.52 8.90
CA ASN A 31 -18.20 -13.80 9.08
C ASN A 31 -18.91 -14.16 10.39
N ARG A 32 -18.69 -15.37 10.92
CA ARG A 32 -19.22 -15.80 12.22
C ARG A 32 -18.42 -15.25 13.41
N PHE A 33 -17.24 -14.69 13.18
CA PHE A 33 -16.42 -14.19 14.28
C PHE A 33 -17.01 -12.92 14.89
N GLU A 34 -17.27 -12.95 16.20
CA GLU A 34 -17.83 -11.81 16.93
C GLU A 34 -16.77 -11.09 17.77
N PHE A 35 -16.62 -9.79 17.55
CA PHE A 35 -15.77 -8.93 18.38
C PHE A 35 -16.51 -8.51 19.64
N LYS A 36 -16.11 -9.07 20.78
CA LYS A 36 -16.74 -8.77 22.08
C LYS A 36 -16.21 -7.45 22.63
N SER A 37 -17.08 -6.46 22.79
CA SER A 37 -16.72 -5.14 23.33
C SER A 37 -16.10 -5.21 24.74
N THR A 38 -16.57 -6.15 25.56
CA THR A 38 -16.08 -6.38 26.94
C THR A 38 -14.64 -6.89 27.00
N ASN A 39 -14.16 -7.56 25.94
CA ASN A 39 -12.80 -8.09 25.87
C ASN A 39 -12.22 -8.02 24.45
N LEU A 40 -12.25 -6.81 23.89
CA LEU A 40 -11.86 -6.57 22.51
C LEU A 40 -10.41 -6.99 22.24
N SER A 41 -9.48 -6.74 23.18
CA SER A 41 -8.08 -7.13 23.04
C SER A 41 -7.91 -8.64 22.83
N ASN A 42 -8.66 -9.49 23.55
CA ASN A 42 -8.62 -10.93 23.30
C ASN A 42 -9.33 -11.31 22.01
N SER A 43 -10.46 -10.69 21.67
CA SER A 43 -11.11 -10.88 20.36
C SER A 43 -10.15 -10.56 19.20
N ILE A 44 -9.38 -9.47 19.27
CA ILE A 44 -8.38 -9.13 18.26
C ILE A 44 -7.32 -10.24 18.16
N LYS A 45 -6.76 -10.73 19.27
CA LYS A 45 -5.77 -11.83 19.25
C LYS A 45 -6.33 -13.10 18.61
N HIS A 46 -7.55 -13.47 18.98
CA HIS A 46 -8.22 -14.66 18.44
C HIS A 46 -8.51 -14.49 16.96
N TYR A 47 -8.95 -13.30 16.53
CA TYR A 47 -9.19 -13.01 15.12
C TYR A 47 -7.90 -13.12 14.30
N PHE A 48 -6.81 -12.48 14.74
CA PHE A 48 -5.52 -12.59 14.04
C PHE A 48 -4.97 -14.03 14.05
N SER A 49 -5.24 -14.81 15.10
CA SER A 49 -4.87 -16.22 15.13
C SER A 49 -5.69 -17.04 14.12
N LEU A 50 -6.99 -16.76 14.01
CA LEU A 50 -7.89 -17.39 13.05
C LEU A 50 -7.48 -17.09 11.60
N ILE A 51 -7.21 -15.83 11.24
CA ILE A 51 -6.79 -15.48 9.86
C ILE A 51 -5.46 -16.16 9.50
N TRP A 52 -4.52 -16.26 10.44
CA TRP A 52 -3.23 -16.93 10.20
C TRP A 52 -3.38 -18.44 10.08
N GLU A 53 -4.29 -19.05 10.86
CA GLU A 53 -4.62 -20.47 10.74
C GLU A 53 -5.28 -20.79 9.39
N ILE A 54 -6.28 -20.00 9.00
CA ILE A 54 -6.93 -20.12 7.69
C ILE A 54 -5.92 -19.96 6.57
N GLY A 55 -5.04 -18.95 6.65
CA GLY A 55 -3.97 -18.71 5.68
C GLY A 55 -3.02 -19.89 5.52
N GLN A 56 -2.58 -20.46 6.63
CA GLN A 56 -1.68 -21.63 6.61
C GLN A 56 -2.32 -22.86 5.96
N ARG A 57 -3.64 -23.04 6.14
CA ARG A 57 -4.42 -24.12 5.51
C ARG A 57 -4.66 -23.88 4.02
N ASN A 58 -4.70 -22.61 3.58
CA ASN A 58 -5.09 -22.21 2.23
C ASN A 58 -3.97 -21.45 1.49
N LYS A 59 -2.77 -22.05 1.42
CA LYS A 59 -1.55 -21.37 0.94
C LYS A 59 -1.67 -20.72 -0.45
N SER A 60 -2.45 -21.31 -1.35
CA SER A 60 -2.64 -20.79 -2.72
C SER A 60 -3.48 -19.51 -2.79
N ARG A 61 -4.26 -19.20 -1.74
CA ARG A 61 -5.19 -18.06 -1.68
C ARG A 61 -4.89 -17.10 -0.53
N THR A 62 -3.71 -17.22 0.10
CA THR A 62 -3.31 -16.47 1.30
C THR A 62 -3.50 -14.96 1.14
N ASP A 63 -3.04 -14.40 0.02
CA ASP A 63 -3.13 -12.96 -0.28
C ASP A 63 -4.58 -12.47 -0.18
N TRP A 64 -5.50 -13.18 -0.84
CA TRP A 64 -6.91 -12.81 -0.89
C TRP A 64 -7.59 -12.98 0.47
N ILE A 65 -7.27 -14.07 1.20
CA ILE A 65 -7.80 -14.31 2.54
C ILE A 65 -7.41 -13.17 3.48
N PHE A 66 -6.14 -12.76 3.47
CA PHE A 66 -5.66 -11.69 4.35
C PHE A 66 -6.25 -10.34 3.96
N LYS A 67 -6.36 -10.07 2.65
CA LYS A 67 -7.04 -8.85 2.16
C LYS A 67 -8.49 -8.80 2.63
N TYR A 68 -9.25 -9.86 2.39
CA TYR A 68 -10.66 -9.96 2.82
C TYR A 68 -10.79 -9.76 4.33
N SER A 69 -9.98 -10.47 5.11
CA SER A 69 -10.04 -10.44 6.58
C SER A 69 -9.77 -9.06 7.18
N LEU A 70 -8.92 -8.25 6.53
CA LEU A 70 -8.55 -6.93 7.04
C LEU A 70 -9.49 -5.80 6.58
N ARG A 71 -10.34 -6.03 5.56
CA ARG A 71 -11.32 -5.03 5.08
C ARG A 71 -12.24 -4.52 6.19
N LEU A 72 -12.62 -5.37 7.15
CA LEU A 72 -13.49 -4.95 8.25
C LEU A 72 -12.85 -3.88 9.16
N PHE A 73 -11.52 -3.85 9.27
CA PHE A 73 -10.80 -2.79 10.00
C PHE A 73 -10.62 -1.55 9.12
N GLU A 74 -10.31 -1.75 7.84
CA GLU A 74 -10.12 -0.67 6.87
C GLU A 74 -11.39 0.14 6.62
N PHE A 75 -12.54 -0.52 6.51
CA PHE A 75 -13.85 0.13 6.36
C PHE A 75 -14.42 0.62 7.70
N GLY A 76 -13.75 0.30 8.81
CA GLY A 76 -14.18 0.71 10.14
C GLY A 76 -15.46 0.03 10.64
N THR A 77 -15.75 -1.18 10.16
CA THR A 77 -16.77 -2.07 10.74
C THR A 77 -16.40 -2.43 12.19
N VAL A 78 -15.10 -2.66 12.43
CA VAL A 78 -14.55 -2.83 13.77
C VAL A 78 -13.56 -1.72 14.05
N MET A 79 -13.88 -0.91 15.06
CA MET A 79 -13.06 0.22 15.49
C MET A 79 -12.13 -0.20 16.63
N ILE A 80 -10.88 0.24 16.55
CA ILE A 80 -9.83 -0.08 17.53
C ILE A 80 -9.69 1.10 18.50
N PRO A 81 -10.06 0.97 19.77
CA PRO A 81 -9.83 2.02 20.76
C PRO A 81 -8.33 2.13 21.06
N ASN A 82 -7.88 3.32 21.45
CA ASN A 82 -6.46 3.60 21.76
C ASN A 82 -5.86 2.55 22.73
N LYS A 83 -6.59 2.16 23.79
CA LYS A 83 -6.15 1.12 24.76
C LYS A 83 -5.77 -0.23 24.13
N SER A 84 -6.32 -0.57 22.97
CA SER A 84 -6.07 -1.81 22.23
C SER A 84 -5.19 -1.59 20.99
N TRP A 85 -4.86 -0.34 20.66
CA TRP A 85 -4.10 0.04 19.47
C TRP A 85 -2.76 -0.68 19.41
N ARG A 86 -1.98 -0.62 20.48
CA ARG A 86 -0.63 -1.18 20.50
C ARG A 86 -0.60 -2.68 20.18
N LEU A 87 -1.59 -3.41 20.67
CA LEU A 87 -1.75 -4.84 20.38
C LEU A 87 -2.14 -5.04 18.91
N PHE A 88 -3.15 -4.31 18.45
CA PHE A 88 -3.64 -4.39 17.07
C PHE A 88 -2.53 -4.06 16.06
N GLU A 89 -1.83 -2.93 16.25
CA GLU A 89 -0.70 -2.50 15.43
C GLU A 89 0.35 -3.60 15.31
N ASN A 90 0.79 -4.19 16.44
CA ASN A 90 1.79 -5.24 16.41
C ASN A 90 1.34 -6.45 15.58
N LEU A 91 0.08 -6.82 15.70
CA LEU A 91 -0.49 -7.94 14.94
C LEU A 91 -0.62 -7.59 13.45
N LEU A 92 -1.05 -6.36 13.13
CA LEU A 92 -1.16 -5.86 11.76
C LEU A 92 0.21 -5.79 11.06
N LEU A 93 1.22 -5.22 11.71
CA LEU A 93 2.57 -5.13 11.17
C LEU A 93 3.22 -6.51 11.01
N LYS A 94 3.03 -7.41 11.99
CA LYS A 94 3.49 -8.80 11.87
C LYS A 94 2.80 -9.54 10.72
N THR A 95 1.50 -9.32 10.55
CA THR A 95 0.72 -9.87 9.43
C THR A 95 1.23 -9.34 8.09
N SER A 96 1.59 -8.05 8.03
CA SER A 96 2.16 -7.42 6.83
C SER A 96 3.56 -7.93 6.51
N LEU A 97 4.35 -8.29 7.52
CA LEU A 97 5.65 -8.92 7.32
C LEU A 97 5.50 -10.36 6.79
N ILE A 98 4.49 -11.10 7.25
CA ILE A 98 4.18 -12.46 6.77
C ILE A 98 3.63 -12.42 5.34
N GLN A 99 2.76 -11.45 5.05
CA GLN A 99 2.04 -11.34 3.78
C GLN A 99 2.12 -9.91 3.25
N PRO A 100 3.20 -9.51 2.57
CA PRO A 100 3.38 -8.13 2.09
C PRO A 100 2.38 -7.66 1.03
N ALA A 101 1.67 -8.58 0.37
CA ALA A 101 0.63 -8.25 -0.61
C ALA A 101 -0.55 -7.43 -0.02
N ILE A 102 -0.65 -7.28 1.30
CA ILE A 102 -1.67 -6.46 1.99
C ILE A 102 -1.22 -5.04 2.34
N LEU A 103 -0.01 -4.63 1.95
CA LEU A 103 0.56 -3.35 2.40
C LEU A 103 -0.31 -2.14 2.00
N ASP A 104 -1.08 -2.24 0.92
CA ASP A 104 -2.08 -1.25 0.53
C ASP A 104 -3.16 -1.05 1.61
N ILE A 105 -3.73 -2.16 2.09
CA ILE A 105 -4.74 -2.18 3.16
C ILE A 105 -4.11 -1.76 4.49
N THR A 106 -2.93 -2.29 4.83
CA THR A 106 -2.21 -1.91 6.04
C THR A 106 -1.93 -0.41 6.07
N THR A 107 -1.49 0.16 4.95
CA THR A 107 -1.21 1.60 4.86
C THR A 107 -2.49 2.41 5.09
N ARG A 108 -3.61 2.03 4.47
CA ARG A 108 -4.89 2.74 4.67
C ARG A 108 -5.41 2.62 6.10
N ILE A 109 -5.27 1.46 6.73
CA ILE A 109 -5.60 1.27 8.15
C ILE A 109 -4.70 2.17 9.01
N LEU A 110 -3.38 2.16 8.82
CA LEU A 110 -2.49 3.02 9.61
C LEU A 110 -2.82 4.51 9.42
N ILE A 111 -3.18 4.95 8.21
CA ILE A 111 -3.60 6.34 7.96
C ILE A 111 -4.92 6.66 8.67
N THR A 112 -5.87 5.72 8.68
CA THR A 112 -7.14 5.85 9.42
C THR A 112 -6.90 6.12 10.91
N TYR A 113 -5.87 5.49 11.48
CA TYR A 113 -5.43 5.66 12.87
C TYR A 113 -4.18 6.54 13.00
N LYS A 114 -3.94 7.48 12.07
CA LYS A 114 -2.70 8.28 12.05
C LYS A 114 -2.43 9.01 13.37
N SER A 115 -3.47 9.45 14.07
CA SER A 115 -3.36 10.09 15.39
C SER A 115 -2.78 9.17 16.48
N TYR A 116 -2.86 7.85 16.30
CA TYR A 116 -2.36 6.86 17.27
C TYR A 116 -0.92 6.39 16.94
N VAL A 117 -0.38 6.78 15.80
CA VAL A 117 0.97 6.38 15.34
C VAL A 117 2.02 7.25 16.05
N ASP A 118 2.72 6.64 17.01
CA ASP A 118 3.77 7.31 17.79
C ASP A 118 5.19 7.06 17.22
N SER A 119 6.23 7.55 17.91
CA SER A 119 7.62 7.33 17.50
C SER A 119 8.02 5.84 17.48
N THR A 120 7.44 5.04 18.37
CA THR A 120 7.69 3.60 18.42
C THR A 120 6.99 2.88 17.28
N SER A 121 5.78 3.32 16.90
CA SER A 121 5.09 2.89 15.69
C SER A 121 5.92 3.18 14.46
N LYS A 122 6.42 4.41 14.32
CA LYS A 122 7.28 4.81 13.19
C LYS A 122 8.55 3.95 13.09
N SER A 123 9.18 3.61 14.22
CA SER A 123 10.32 2.69 14.22
C SER A 123 9.98 1.31 13.66
N LYS A 124 8.84 0.72 14.06
CA LYS A 124 8.42 -0.59 13.55
C LYS A 124 8.00 -0.55 12.09
N ILE A 125 7.37 0.55 11.67
CA ILE A 125 7.04 0.79 10.27
C ILE A 125 8.32 0.88 9.45
N LYS A 126 9.36 1.57 9.94
CA LYS A 126 10.69 1.59 9.30
C LYS A 126 11.25 0.17 9.14
N ASP A 127 11.25 -0.62 10.21
CA ASP A 127 11.75 -2.01 10.16
C ASP A 127 10.97 -2.87 9.15
N LEU A 128 9.64 -2.71 9.08
CA LEU A 128 8.80 -3.38 8.08
C LEU A 128 9.16 -2.96 6.66
N ILE A 129 9.28 -1.66 6.39
CA ILE A 129 9.62 -1.11 5.07
C ILE A 129 10.97 -1.67 4.59
N GLU A 130 11.99 -1.57 5.43
CA GLU A 130 13.33 -2.07 5.08
C GLU A 130 13.32 -3.58 4.83
N SER A 131 12.60 -4.35 5.67
CA SER A 131 12.45 -5.79 5.50
C SER A 131 11.72 -6.15 4.20
N VAL A 132 10.65 -5.42 3.85
CA VAL A 132 9.91 -5.68 2.62
C VAL A 132 10.79 -5.38 1.41
N ILE A 133 11.40 -4.20 1.34
CA ILE A 133 12.25 -3.79 0.22
C ILE A 133 13.39 -4.80 0.01
N LEU A 134 14.14 -5.14 1.06
CA LEU A 134 15.28 -6.05 0.95
C LEU A 134 14.88 -7.45 0.48
N ASN A 135 13.73 -7.97 0.93
CA ASN A 135 13.30 -9.33 0.60
C ASN A 135 12.57 -9.42 -0.75
N HIS A 136 11.94 -8.33 -1.22
CA HIS A 136 11.03 -8.35 -2.37
C HIS A 136 11.64 -7.74 -3.63
N SER A 137 12.63 -6.86 -3.49
CA SER A 137 13.39 -6.32 -4.63
C SER A 137 14.12 -7.43 -5.42
N GLN A 138 14.60 -8.48 -4.76
CA GLN A 138 15.39 -9.54 -5.41
C GLN A 138 14.58 -10.45 -6.35
N ILE A 139 13.26 -10.49 -6.18
CA ILE A 139 12.34 -11.36 -6.93
C ILE A 139 11.35 -10.56 -7.78
N ASN A 140 11.61 -9.26 -7.99
CA ASN A 140 10.78 -8.34 -8.80
C ASN A 140 9.32 -8.24 -8.34
N HIS A 141 9.11 -8.30 -7.03
CA HIS A 141 7.81 -8.09 -6.38
C HIS A 141 7.55 -6.58 -6.25
N ASN A 142 7.31 -5.93 -7.39
CA ASN A 142 7.30 -4.46 -7.51
C ASN A 142 6.12 -3.81 -6.77
N PHE A 143 5.00 -4.51 -6.63
CA PHE A 143 3.84 -4.04 -5.87
C PHE A 143 4.21 -3.80 -4.40
N GLU A 144 4.88 -4.77 -3.78
CA GLU A 144 5.29 -4.73 -2.37
C GLU A 144 6.31 -3.63 -2.12
N VAL A 145 7.30 -3.48 -3.01
CA VAL A 145 8.32 -2.42 -2.93
C VAL A 145 7.66 -1.03 -3.06
N THR A 146 6.77 -0.86 -4.04
CA THR A 146 6.02 0.38 -4.26
C THR A 146 5.20 0.77 -3.03
N TRP A 147 4.48 -0.17 -2.43
CA TRP A 147 3.68 0.10 -1.23
C TRP A 147 4.53 0.31 0.03
N ALA A 148 5.68 -0.33 0.15
CA ALA A 148 6.63 -0.04 1.23
C ALA A 148 7.13 1.41 1.14
N LEU A 149 7.44 1.89 -0.06
CA LEU A 149 7.82 3.29 -0.29
C LEU A 149 6.66 4.25 -0.04
N TRP A 150 5.45 3.92 -0.49
CA TRP A 150 4.27 4.73 -0.22
C TRP A 150 3.95 4.83 1.28
N LEU A 151 4.16 3.74 2.03
CA LEU A 151 4.05 3.72 3.48
C LEU A 151 5.12 4.62 4.12
N ALA A 152 6.36 4.59 3.62
CA ALA A 152 7.42 5.48 4.07
C ALA A 152 7.05 6.95 3.89
N LYS A 153 6.59 7.33 2.69
CA LYS A 153 6.08 8.66 2.36
C LYS A 153 4.94 9.07 3.29
N SER A 154 3.99 8.16 3.55
CA SER A 154 2.77 8.45 4.32
C SER A 154 3.03 8.82 5.78
N PHE A 155 4.08 8.24 6.38
CA PHE A 155 4.44 8.46 7.79
C PHE A 155 5.75 9.24 7.98
N GLU A 156 6.26 9.82 6.90
CA GLU A 156 7.52 10.59 6.87
C GLU A 156 8.69 9.79 7.44
N ILE A 157 8.78 8.52 7.04
CA ILE A 157 9.86 7.62 7.44
C ILE A 157 11.06 7.88 6.54
N ARG A 158 12.22 8.12 7.15
CA ARG A 158 13.47 8.30 6.42
C ARG A 158 14.01 6.98 5.91
N ILE A 159 14.46 6.99 4.66
CA ILE A 159 15.08 5.85 3.96
C ILE A 159 16.59 6.07 3.91
N GLU A 160 17.37 5.06 4.27
CA GLU A 160 18.83 5.13 4.15
C GLU A 160 19.26 4.93 2.68
N GLU A 161 20.34 5.58 2.26
CA GLU A 161 20.91 5.48 0.91
C GLU A 161 21.04 4.05 0.41
N ARG A 162 21.50 3.13 1.27
CA ARG A 162 21.64 1.70 0.94
C ARG A 162 20.31 1.08 0.48
N ILE A 163 19.21 1.42 1.15
CA ILE A 163 17.87 0.90 0.82
C ILE A 163 17.35 1.57 -0.45
N ALA A 164 17.60 2.87 -0.62
CA ALA A 164 17.25 3.59 -1.84
C ALA A 164 17.95 2.98 -3.07
N ASN A 165 19.24 2.64 -2.98
CA ASN A 165 19.96 2.01 -4.08
C ASN A 165 19.40 0.62 -4.44
N VAL A 166 18.96 -0.16 -3.45
CA VAL A 166 18.27 -1.46 -3.70
C VAL A 166 16.96 -1.26 -4.48
N VAL A 167 16.24 -0.16 -4.25
CA VAL A 167 15.05 0.18 -5.04
C VAL A 167 15.42 0.61 -6.45
N ILE A 168 16.48 1.40 -6.63
CA ILE A 168 16.94 1.83 -7.96
C ILE A 168 17.33 0.60 -8.82
N GLU A 169 17.96 -0.40 -8.21
CA GLU A 169 18.35 -1.64 -8.88
C GLU A 169 17.17 -2.47 -9.41
N THR A 170 15.95 -2.32 -8.87
CA THR A 170 14.77 -3.04 -9.39
C THR A 170 14.37 -2.55 -10.78
N LYS A 171 14.78 -1.34 -11.16
CA LYS A 171 14.35 -0.65 -12.38
C LYS A 171 12.84 -0.57 -12.54
N ASP A 172 12.08 -0.62 -11.44
CA ASP A 172 10.62 -0.47 -11.51
C ASP A 172 10.24 1.03 -11.62
N PRO A 173 9.55 1.46 -12.69
CA PRO A 173 9.21 2.87 -12.88
C PRO A 173 8.39 3.48 -11.75
N ALA A 174 7.45 2.73 -11.17
CA ALA A 174 6.57 3.24 -10.12
C ALA A 174 7.32 3.39 -8.80
N ALA A 175 8.10 2.38 -8.39
CA ALA A 175 8.92 2.42 -7.19
C ALA A 175 9.97 3.54 -7.28
N ILE A 176 10.64 3.71 -8.42
CA ILE A 176 11.63 4.77 -8.62
C ILE A 176 10.98 6.15 -8.58
N LEU A 177 9.80 6.34 -9.18
CA LEU A 177 9.08 7.63 -9.09
C LEU A 177 8.72 7.99 -7.65
N ILE A 178 8.25 7.02 -6.85
CA ILE A 178 7.97 7.26 -5.44
C ILE A 178 9.26 7.54 -4.66
N LEU A 179 10.35 6.84 -4.96
CA LEU A 179 11.65 7.12 -4.33
C LEU A 179 12.16 8.52 -4.67
N LEU A 180 12.08 8.95 -5.93
CA LEU A 180 12.43 10.31 -6.34
C LEU A 180 11.56 11.35 -5.64
N CYS A 181 10.27 11.08 -5.46
CA CYS A 181 9.40 11.93 -4.65
C CYS A 181 9.89 12.07 -3.20
N ILE A 182 10.23 10.95 -2.56
CA ILE A 182 10.73 10.91 -1.18
C ILE A 182 12.07 11.66 -1.06
N ASP A 183 12.97 11.49 -2.02
CA ASP A 183 14.30 12.11 -2.06
C ASP A 183 14.26 13.60 -2.43
N LYS A 184 13.64 13.93 -3.58
CA LYS A 184 13.73 15.26 -4.18
C LYS A 184 12.71 16.25 -3.64
N GLU A 185 11.49 15.82 -3.33
CA GLU A 185 10.45 16.72 -2.78
C GLU A 185 10.45 16.70 -1.25
N HIS A 186 10.35 15.51 -0.64
CA HIS A 186 10.17 15.38 0.81
C HIS A 186 11.48 15.39 1.61
N LYS A 187 12.63 15.24 0.94
CA LYS A 187 13.97 15.18 1.57
C LYS A 187 14.07 14.13 2.69
N LEU A 188 13.43 12.98 2.46
CA LEU A 188 13.36 11.86 3.42
C LEU A 188 14.37 10.75 3.10
N VAL A 189 15.37 11.00 2.25
CA VAL A 189 16.47 10.06 2.03
C VAL A 189 17.73 10.56 2.73
N ASN A 190 18.33 9.70 3.56
CA ASN A 190 19.60 9.96 4.20
C ASN A 190 20.74 9.54 3.26
N GLY A 191 21.50 10.52 2.76
CA GLY A 191 22.61 10.29 1.83
C GLY A 191 22.28 10.72 0.41
N THR A 192 23.01 10.19 -0.57
CA THR A 192 22.88 10.56 -1.98
C THR A 192 22.77 9.30 -2.84
N PRO A 193 21.55 8.79 -3.08
CA PRO A 193 21.35 7.61 -3.92
C PRO A 193 21.90 7.83 -5.32
N ASP A 194 22.44 6.76 -5.91
CA ASP A 194 23.03 6.80 -7.24
C ASP A 194 21.98 6.47 -8.31
N TYR A 195 21.46 7.51 -8.96
CA TYR A 195 20.52 7.37 -10.08
C TYR A 195 21.20 7.21 -11.44
N SER A 196 22.54 7.21 -11.52
CA SER A 196 23.29 7.28 -12.78
C SER A 196 22.88 6.22 -13.80
N SER A 197 22.60 5.00 -13.36
CA SER A 197 22.10 3.89 -14.19
C SER A 197 20.80 4.26 -14.89
N ILE A 198 19.82 4.74 -14.14
CA ILE A 198 18.52 5.20 -14.65
C ILE A 198 18.71 6.39 -15.58
N THR A 199 19.50 7.39 -15.16
CA THR A 199 19.71 8.60 -15.94
C THR A 199 20.34 8.30 -17.30
N SER A 200 21.28 7.34 -17.36
CA SER A 200 21.93 6.93 -18.61
C SER A 200 20.99 6.25 -19.61
N GLU A 201 19.89 5.66 -19.11
CA GLU A 201 18.85 5.02 -19.92
C GLU A 201 17.75 6.00 -20.39
N LEU A 202 17.77 7.26 -19.93
CA LEU A 202 16.83 8.30 -20.34
C LEU A 202 17.18 8.92 -21.71
N ILE A 203 17.19 8.09 -22.75
CA ILE A 203 17.45 8.47 -24.16
C ILE A 203 16.16 8.38 -24.99
N ASP A 204 16.12 8.95 -26.20
CA ASP A 204 14.88 9.22 -26.97
C ASP A 204 13.88 8.04 -27.09
N ASN A 205 14.35 6.80 -27.17
CA ASN A 205 13.48 5.62 -27.28
C ASN A 205 12.76 5.26 -25.96
N VAL A 206 13.20 5.77 -24.81
CA VAL A 206 12.60 5.53 -23.50
C VAL A 206 11.15 6.01 -23.42
N LEU A 207 10.83 7.08 -24.16
CA LEU A 207 9.50 7.67 -24.23
C LEU A 207 8.46 6.75 -24.89
N PHE A 208 8.90 5.68 -25.55
CA PHE A 208 8.04 4.67 -26.17
C PHE A 208 8.21 3.28 -25.53
N SER A 209 8.89 3.19 -24.38
CA SER A 209 9.05 1.95 -23.61
C SER A 209 8.17 1.95 -22.36
N GLU A 210 8.21 0.88 -21.56
CA GLU A 210 7.53 0.81 -20.26
C GLU A 210 8.00 1.87 -19.24
N TYR A 211 9.15 2.51 -19.48
CA TYR A 211 9.75 3.54 -18.63
C TYR A 211 9.29 4.96 -18.98
N TRP A 212 8.42 5.12 -19.97
CA TRP A 212 8.02 6.44 -20.47
C TRP A 212 7.52 7.37 -19.36
N ILE A 213 6.77 6.83 -18.39
CA ILE A 213 6.20 7.61 -17.29
C ILE A 213 7.27 8.13 -16.34
N LEU A 214 8.28 7.28 -16.03
CA LEU A 214 9.43 7.68 -15.22
C LEU A 214 10.23 8.76 -15.93
N ALA A 215 10.53 8.55 -17.21
CA ALA A 215 11.28 9.50 -18.02
C ALA A 215 10.57 10.86 -18.12
N TYR A 216 9.28 10.85 -18.45
CA TYR A 216 8.50 12.07 -18.58
C TYR A 216 8.40 12.85 -17.26
N GLU A 217 7.98 12.20 -16.17
CA GLU A 217 7.77 12.85 -14.88
C GLU A 217 9.09 13.31 -14.24
N ALA A 218 10.13 12.47 -14.25
CA ALA A 218 11.39 12.80 -13.61
C ALA A 218 12.13 13.94 -14.31
N VAL A 219 12.06 14.03 -15.64
CA VAL A 219 12.67 15.12 -16.40
C VAL A 219 11.85 16.40 -16.26
N ARG A 220 10.52 16.34 -16.41
CA ARG A 220 9.63 17.51 -16.28
C ARG A 220 9.72 18.17 -14.90
N LYS A 221 9.84 17.36 -13.84
CA LYS A 221 10.00 17.85 -12.46
C LYS A 221 11.46 18.23 -12.11
N ASN A 222 12.39 18.14 -13.05
CA ASN A 222 13.83 18.37 -12.86
C ASN A 222 14.43 17.50 -11.75
N TRP A 223 13.89 16.28 -11.55
CA TRP A 223 14.42 15.32 -10.59
C TRP A 223 15.63 14.57 -11.14
N LEU A 224 15.64 14.29 -12.45
CA LEU A 224 16.72 13.65 -13.19
C LEU A 224 17.09 14.46 -14.43
N THR A 225 18.39 14.52 -14.74
CA THR A 225 18.92 15.24 -15.92
C THR A 225 19.31 14.24 -17.00
N PRO A 226 18.52 14.09 -18.08
CA PRO A 226 18.80 13.12 -19.14
C PRO A 226 20.05 13.53 -19.95
N PRO A 227 20.71 12.59 -20.66
CA PRO A 227 21.83 12.90 -21.55
C PRO A 227 21.48 13.91 -22.65
N ASN A 228 20.24 13.84 -23.16
CA ASN A 228 19.66 14.84 -24.05
C ASN A 228 18.73 15.77 -23.24
N PRO A 229 19.13 17.02 -22.93
CA PRO A 229 18.29 17.95 -22.17
C PRO A 229 16.94 18.26 -22.82
N ASN A 230 16.82 18.08 -24.15
CA ASN A 230 15.60 18.33 -24.91
C ASN A 230 14.76 17.07 -25.16
N LEU A 231 15.00 15.98 -24.41
CA LEU A 231 14.33 14.69 -24.57
C LEU A 231 12.80 14.82 -24.77
N ILE A 232 12.15 15.64 -23.93
CA ILE A 232 10.69 15.89 -24.00
C ILE A 232 10.34 16.82 -25.18
N ALA A 233 11.10 17.90 -25.37
CA ALA A 233 10.80 18.95 -26.33
C ALA A 233 10.97 18.50 -27.79
N GLU A 234 11.94 17.63 -28.07
CA GLU A 234 12.18 17.07 -29.41
C GLU A 234 11.12 16.04 -29.81
N ASN A 235 10.44 15.44 -28.84
CA ASN A 235 9.33 14.54 -29.09
C ASN A 235 8.02 15.31 -29.26
N LYS A 236 7.45 15.28 -30.47
CA LYS A 236 6.20 15.98 -30.81
C LYS A 236 5.00 15.62 -29.92
N PHE A 237 4.92 14.39 -29.42
CA PHE A 237 3.80 13.97 -28.57
C PHE A 237 3.98 14.46 -27.14
N PHE A 238 5.16 14.25 -26.56
CA PHE A 238 5.44 14.62 -25.17
C PHE A 238 5.58 16.13 -24.97
N SER A 239 6.04 16.88 -25.98
CA SER A 239 6.00 18.35 -25.98
C SER A 239 4.57 18.91 -25.89
N ILE A 240 3.59 18.26 -26.52
CA ILE A 240 2.18 18.65 -26.37
C ILE A 240 1.72 18.40 -24.93
N LEU A 241 1.99 17.22 -24.37
CA LEU A 241 1.62 16.90 -22.99
C LEU A 241 2.22 17.89 -21.98
N ASP A 242 3.51 18.22 -22.15
CA ASP A 242 4.22 19.19 -21.32
C ASP A 242 3.61 20.60 -21.46
N SER A 243 3.31 21.06 -22.69
CA SER A 243 2.67 22.36 -22.93
C SER A 243 1.26 22.46 -22.31
N LEU A 244 0.56 21.34 -22.18
CA LEU A 244 -0.75 21.24 -21.53
C LEU A 244 -0.63 21.01 -20.02
N ASN A 245 0.59 20.98 -19.47
CA ASN A 245 0.87 20.76 -18.06
C ASN A 245 0.29 19.45 -17.51
N VAL A 246 0.27 18.39 -18.34
CA VAL A 246 -0.27 17.07 -17.96
C VAL A 246 0.67 16.37 -17.00
N GLU A 247 0.16 15.97 -15.83
CA GLU A 247 0.93 15.29 -14.78
C GLU A 247 0.29 13.94 -14.44
N TYR A 248 1.12 12.90 -14.34
CA TYR A 248 0.73 11.54 -13.99
C TYR A 248 1.14 11.16 -12.58
N PHE A 249 2.07 11.89 -11.95
CA PHE A 249 2.56 11.57 -10.62
C PHE A 249 2.62 12.80 -9.70
N ASP A 250 1.76 12.81 -8.68
CA ASP A 250 1.60 13.90 -7.74
C ASP A 250 2.07 13.51 -6.31
N CYS A 251 3.18 14.10 -5.88
CA CYS A 251 3.79 13.88 -4.57
C CYS A 251 2.91 14.30 -3.37
N SER A 252 1.92 15.17 -3.59
CA SER A 252 1.03 15.65 -2.53
C SER A 252 -0.10 14.66 -2.22
N ARG A 253 -0.36 13.70 -3.11
CA ARG A 253 -1.48 12.75 -2.96
C ARG A 253 -1.28 11.83 -1.77
N GLN A 254 -2.41 11.48 -1.16
CA GLN A 254 -2.53 10.47 -0.13
C GLN A 254 -3.76 9.61 -0.37
N LEU A 255 -3.75 8.38 0.16
CA LEU A 255 -4.90 7.50 0.20
C LEU A 255 -6.08 8.17 0.90
N LYS A 256 -7.25 8.07 0.27
CA LYS A 256 -8.52 8.34 0.95
C LYS A 256 -8.75 7.25 1.99
N VAL A 257 -9.20 7.66 3.17
CA VAL A 257 -9.64 6.75 4.24
C VAL A 257 -11.16 6.75 4.31
N TYR A 258 -11.73 5.63 4.78
CA TYR A 258 -13.18 5.49 4.90
C TYR A 258 -13.76 6.13 6.17
N LYS A 259 -12.92 6.24 7.20
CA LYS A 259 -13.20 6.91 8.47
C LYS A 259 -11.93 7.62 8.93
N ASN A 260 -12.09 8.70 9.69
CA ASN A 260 -10.99 9.39 10.36
C ASN A 260 -11.14 9.27 11.87
N ILE A 261 -10.03 8.97 12.57
CA ILE A 261 -9.99 8.75 14.02
C ILE A 261 -8.99 9.72 14.62
N GLU A 262 -9.49 10.62 15.46
CA GLU A 262 -8.69 11.59 16.20
C GLU A 262 -8.55 11.20 17.68
N LEU A 263 -7.44 11.61 18.29
CA LEU A 263 -7.30 11.58 19.74
C LEU A 263 -8.08 12.76 20.31
N ILE A 264 -9.07 12.49 21.16
CA ILE A 264 -9.71 13.54 21.94
C ILE A 264 -8.92 13.68 23.24
N GLU A 265 -8.30 14.84 23.45
CA GLU A 265 -7.88 15.28 24.79
C GLU A 265 -9.13 15.72 25.55
N GLU A 266 -9.73 14.85 26.36
CA GLU A 266 -10.79 15.28 27.28
C GLU A 266 -10.17 15.90 28.53
N ASN A 267 -10.56 17.15 28.82
CA ASN A 267 -10.45 17.72 30.15
C ASN A 267 -11.08 16.74 31.14
N LEU A 268 -10.29 16.32 32.13
CA LEU A 268 -10.68 15.40 33.19
C LEU A 268 -11.87 15.96 33.97
N ASP A 269 -13.09 15.56 33.61
CA ASP A 269 -14.24 15.63 34.50
C ASP A 269 -14.76 14.24 34.85
N VAL A 270 -15.23 14.14 36.08
CA VAL A 270 -15.29 12.94 36.92
C VAL A 270 -16.30 11.91 36.40
N SER A 271 -15.90 11.06 35.44
CA SER A 271 -16.40 9.69 35.23
C SER A 271 -15.64 9.01 34.08
N GLY A 272 -14.44 8.52 34.38
CA GLY A 272 -13.47 8.01 33.41
C GLY A 272 -13.98 6.97 32.41
N SER A 273 -14.48 7.45 31.28
CA SER A 273 -14.89 6.66 30.13
C SER A 273 -14.34 7.33 28.87
N ILE A 274 -13.30 6.76 28.27
CA ILE A 274 -12.79 7.23 26.97
C ILE A 274 -13.81 6.81 25.90
N VAL A 275 -14.52 7.77 25.31
CA VAL A 275 -15.44 7.55 24.20
C VAL A 275 -14.82 8.09 22.92
N ASN A 276 -14.54 7.20 21.95
CA ASN A 276 -14.13 7.61 20.61
C ASN A 276 -15.34 8.18 19.86
N LYS A 277 -15.20 9.33 19.20
CA LYS A 277 -16.21 9.88 18.29
C LYS A 277 -15.67 9.91 16.87
N THR A 278 -16.37 9.28 15.93
CA THR A 278 -16.07 9.33 14.50
C THR A 278 -16.42 10.72 13.98
N THR A 279 -15.45 11.45 13.41
CA THR A 279 -15.69 12.85 13.04
C THR A 279 -16.19 13.02 11.60
N GLU A 280 -15.92 12.09 10.69
CA GLU A 280 -16.43 12.09 9.32
C GLU A 280 -16.52 10.64 8.81
N GLU A 281 -17.72 10.17 8.45
CA GLU A 281 -17.94 8.93 7.70
C GLU A 281 -18.29 9.28 6.26
N LEU A 282 -17.65 8.63 5.30
CA LEU A 282 -18.09 8.67 3.91
C LEU A 282 -19.53 8.14 3.81
N THR A 283 -20.35 8.72 2.94
CA THR A 283 -21.71 8.21 2.69
C THR A 283 -21.65 6.79 2.13
N GLU A 284 -22.70 5.99 2.31
CA GLU A 284 -22.74 4.62 1.75
C GLU A 284 -22.52 4.61 0.23
N GLU A 285 -22.95 5.64 -0.49
CA GLU A 285 -22.67 5.83 -1.91
C GLU A 285 -21.17 6.04 -2.17
N GLN A 286 -20.48 6.86 -1.38
CA GLN A 286 -19.03 7.07 -1.50
C GLN A 286 -18.21 5.83 -1.10
N LYS A 287 -18.70 5.04 -0.14
CA LYS A 287 -18.12 3.73 0.21
C LYS A 287 -18.27 2.74 -0.94
N GLN A 288 -19.44 2.70 -1.58
CA GLN A 288 -19.71 1.84 -2.73
C GLN A 288 -18.90 2.25 -3.96
N GLU A 289 -18.73 3.55 -4.21
CA GLU A 289 -17.92 4.07 -5.32
C GLU A 289 -16.44 3.73 -5.14
N LEU A 290 -15.89 3.87 -3.92
CA LEU A 290 -14.53 3.43 -3.58
C LEU A 290 -14.35 1.91 -3.61
N TYR A 291 -15.38 1.15 -3.24
CA TYR A 291 -15.38 -0.30 -3.33
C TYR A 291 -15.34 -0.74 -4.81
N ASN A 292 -16.15 -0.11 -5.65
CA ASN A 292 -16.16 -0.33 -7.09
C ASN A 292 -14.83 0.10 -7.73
N ASP A 293 -14.21 1.20 -7.31
CA ASP A 293 -12.89 1.64 -7.80
C ASP A 293 -11.78 0.64 -7.41
N ALA A 294 -11.84 0.08 -6.19
CA ALA A 294 -10.92 -0.96 -5.74
C ALA A 294 -11.11 -2.29 -6.49
N GLU A 295 -12.35 -2.64 -6.84
CA GLU A 295 -12.65 -3.78 -7.72
C GLU A 295 -12.24 -3.50 -9.17
N THR A 296 -12.38 -2.28 -9.68
CA THR A 296 -12.00 -1.94 -11.06
C THR A 296 -10.49 -2.04 -11.28
N ILE A 297 -9.68 -1.66 -10.27
CA ILE A 297 -8.22 -1.89 -10.27
C ILE A 297 -7.90 -3.41 -10.19
N SER A 298 -8.77 -4.20 -9.56
CA SER A 298 -8.64 -5.67 -9.52
C SER A 298 -9.12 -6.37 -10.80
N ILE A 299 -10.03 -5.76 -11.55
CA ILE A 299 -10.63 -6.32 -12.79
C ILE A 299 -9.82 -5.89 -14.02
N SER A 300 -9.15 -4.73 -14.00
CA SER A 300 -8.20 -4.32 -15.06
C SER A 300 -6.93 -5.18 -15.09
N GLY A 301 -6.71 -6.04 -14.09
CA GLY A 301 -5.72 -7.12 -14.12
C GLY A 301 -6.28 -8.48 -14.54
N ILE A 302 -7.50 -8.53 -15.09
CA ILE A 302 -8.19 -9.74 -15.58
C ILE A 302 -8.60 -9.60 -17.06
N MET A 303 -8.09 -8.60 -17.78
CA MET A 303 -8.12 -8.60 -19.24
C MET A 303 -6.69 -8.53 -19.79
#